data_AF-A0A0A2MFL3-F1
#
_entry.id   AF-A0A0A2MFL3-F1
#
_cell.length_a   1.000
_cell.length_b   1.000
_cell.length_c   1.000
_cell.angle_alpha   90.00
_cell.angle_beta   90.00
_cell.angle_gamma   90.00
#
_symmetry.space_group_name_H-M   'P 1'
#
loop_
_entity.id
_entity.type
_entity.pdbx_description
1 polymer ?
#
loop_
_entity_poly.entity_id
_entity_poly.type
_entity_poly.pdbx_seq_one_letter_code
_entity_poly.pdbx_strand_id
1 'polypeptide(L)'
;MEQLQGLLDDKLPLLKEAGKFSVSATFKIARTVVLFSFINLVLIAYGIYFFFNNDYSHIRLAMFLGLLLIAVAATIYGGIKMYHYVMIDGARIYYDKMGDFKAKYATKVIDKFSLGIDKNLDLNQPINKIVNSVEVFTDAYGKVPKVMLKVLNFLYGKIPMADFASEIRLYLVNNEKDKAKDYLISETDRFFKETIFDQNSTRTVYIILMLNILLGLVLLFLLK
;
A
#
# COMPACT_ATOMS: atom_id res chain seq x y z
N MET A 1 20.89 29.35 13.56
CA MET A 1 20.60 29.07 12.13
C MET A 1 21.32 27.82 11.64
N GLU A 2 22.53 27.51 12.11
CA GLU A 2 23.28 26.28 11.75
C GLU A 2 22.55 24.97 12.12
N GLN A 3 21.87 24.88 13.27
CA GLN A 3 21.08 23.69 13.63
C GLN A 3 19.89 23.43 12.68
N LEU A 4 19.35 24.49 12.06
CA LEU A 4 18.25 24.40 11.10
C LEU A 4 18.76 24.01 9.71
N GLN A 5 19.98 24.43 9.34
CA GLN A 5 20.67 24.01 8.13
C GLN A 5 21.14 22.54 8.19
N GLY A 6 21.67 22.08 9.33
CA GLY A 6 22.04 20.66 9.49
C GLY A 6 20.84 19.72 9.45
N LEU A 7 19.70 20.10 10.03
CA LEU A 7 18.43 19.36 9.92
C LEU A 7 17.84 19.40 8.50
N LEU A 8 18.08 20.47 7.74
CA LEU A 8 17.69 20.56 6.35
C LEU A 8 18.58 19.66 5.49
N ASP A 9 19.90 19.69 5.64
CA ASP A 9 20.82 18.85 4.84
C ASP A 9 20.65 17.35 5.09
N ASP A 10 20.31 16.94 6.32
CA ASP A 10 20.07 15.53 6.66
C ASP A 10 18.66 15.04 6.25
N LYS A 11 17.66 15.94 6.23
CA LYS A 11 16.28 15.62 5.79
C LYS A 11 15.99 15.93 4.31
N LEU A 12 16.84 16.71 3.65
CA LEU A 12 16.74 17.06 2.22
C LEU A 12 16.72 15.82 1.31
N PRO A 13 17.55 14.78 1.53
CA PRO A 13 17.56 13.59 0.68
C PRO A 13 16.20 12.88 0.71
N LEU A 14 15.66 12.67 1.91
CA LEU A 14 14.34 12.06 2.13
C LEU A 14 13.20 12.91 1.54
N LEU A 15 13.26 14.24 1.67
CA LEU A 15 12.25 15.15 1.09
C LEU A 15 12.33 15.23 -0.43
N LYS A 16 13.55 15.22 -1.01
CA LYS A 16 13.78 15.25 -2.46
C LYS A 16 13.35 13.93 -3.12
N GLU A 17 13.60 12.81 -2.44
CA GLU A 17 13.10 11.50 -2.86
C GLU A 17 11.59 11.36 -2.67
N ALA A 18 11.04 11.90 -1.58
CA ALA A 18 9.60 11.99 -1.37
C ALA A 18 8.90 12.79 -2.47
N GLY A 19 9.48 13.92 -2.86
CA GLY A 19 8.99 14.77 -3.96
C GLY A 19 9.06 14.05 -5.31
N LYS A 20 10.22 13.44 -5.63
CA LYS A 20 10.39 12.66 -6.87
C LYS A 20 9.43 11.47 -6.93
N PHE A 21 9.23 10.79 -5.81
CA PHE A 21 8.26 9.71 -5.68
C PHE A 21 6.83 10.22 -5.90
N SER A 22 6.44 11.33 -5.26
CA SER A 22 5.11 11.94 -5.39
C SER A 22 4.77 12.35 -6.84
N VAL A 23 5.74 12.91 -7.56
CA VAL A 23 5.56 13.27 -8.97
C VAL A 23 5.41 12.02 -9.84
N SER A 24 6.28 11.01 -9.65
CA SER A 24 6.16 9.75 -10.39
C SER A 24 4.86 9.01 -10.09
N ALA A 25 4.44 9.00 -8.83
CA ALA A 25 3.20 8.47 -8.31
C ALA A 25 1.98 9.08 -9.02
N THR A 26 1.92 10.41 -9.03
CA THR A 26 0.86 11.17 -9.68
C THR A 26 0.82 10.87 -11.17
N PHE A 27 1.97 10.81 -11.84
CA PHE A 27 2.06 10.47 -13.25
C PHE A 27 1.53 9.06 -13.56
N LYS A 28 1.88 8.05 -12.74
CA LYS A 28 1.37 6.67 -12.89
C LYS A 28 -0.15 6.61 -12.77
N ILE A 29 -0.72 7.33 -11.79
CA ILE A 29 -2.18 7.38 -11.57
C ILE A 29 -2.86 8.11 -12.72
N ALA A 30 -2.38 9.31 -13.07
CA ALA A 30 -2.92 10.11 -14.17
C ALA A 30 -2.90 9.35 -15.49
N ARG A 31 -1.76 8.72 -15.83
CA ARG A 31 -1.65 7.87 -17.01
C ARG A 31 -2.68 6.74 -17.03
N THR A 32 -2.95 6.12 -15.88
CA THR A 32 -3.94 5.04 -15.76
C THR A 32 -5.35 5.56 -16.02
N VAL A 33 -5.72 6.68 -15.37
CA VAL A 33 -7.04 7.30 -15.57
C VAL A 33 -7.22 7.72 -17.02
N VAL A 34 -6.23 8.36 -17.63
CA VAL A 34 -6.26 8.77 -19.04
C VAL A 34 -6.42 7.55 -19.96
N LEU A 35 -5.72 6.45 -19.71
CA LEU A 35 -5.82 5.23 -20.51
C LEU A 35 -7.24 4.63 -20.46
N PHE A 36 -7.80 4.49 -19.25
CA PHE A 36 -9.17 4.01 -19.07
C PHE A 36 -10.18 4.93 -19.74
N SER A 37 -10.08 6.24 -19.50
CA SER A 37 -10.97 7.24 -20.09
C SER A 37 -10.92 7.22 -21.62
N PHE A 38 -9.74 7.12 -22.22
CA PHE A 38 -9.58 7.09 -23.68
C PHE A 38 -10.26 5.86 -24.29
N ILE A 39 -10.01 4.67 -23.73
CA ILE A 39 -10.61 3.41 -24.19
C ILE A 39 -12.14 3.46 -24.04
N ASN A 40 -12.62 3.94 -22.90
CA ASN A 40 -14.04 4.09 -22.64
C ASN A 40 -14.71 5.09 -23.58
N LEU A 41 -14.04 6.20 -23.91
CA LEU A 41 -14.55 7.19 -24.86
C LEU A 41 -14.74 6.57 -26.24
N VAL A 42 -13.78 5.76 -26.71
CA VAL A 42 -13.91 5.02 -27.97
C VAL A 42 -15.11 4.08 -27.93
N LEU A 43 -15.25 3.27 -26.88
CA LEU A 43 -16.37 2.33 -26.73
C LEU A 43 -17.73 3.06 -26.69
N ILE A 44 -17.82 4.17 -25.95
CA ILE A 44 -19.04 4.98 -25.85
C ILE A 44 -19.38 5.61 -27.21
N ALA A 45 -18.39 6.09 -27.97
CA ALA A 45 -18.62 6.66 -29.30
C ALA A 45 -19.25 5.62 -30.25
N TYR A 46 -18.75 4.39 -30.25
CA TYR A 46 -19.39 3.29 -30.97
C TYR A 46 -20.78 2.95 -30.42
N GLY A 47 -20.96 3.00 -29.10
CA GLY A 47 -22.27 2.77 -28.47
C GLY A 47 -23.32 3.79 -28.89
N ILE A 48 -22.93 5.08 -28.98
CA ILE A 48 -23.78 6.15 -29.50
C ILE A 48 -24.15 5.86 -30.96
N TYR A 49 -23.16 5.54 -31.80
CA TYR A 49 -23.38 5.22 -33.20
C TYR A 49 -24.39 4.06 -33.38
N PHE A 50 -24.22 2.94 -32.66
CA PHE A 50 -25.14 1.81 -32.74
C PHE A 50 -26.51 2.11 -32.14
N PHE A 51 -26.59 2.93 -31.09
CA PHE A 51 -27.86 3.27 -30.47
C PHE A 51 -28.74 4.13 -31.38
N PHE A 52 -28.16 5.11 -32.09
CA PHE A 52 -28.93 6.04 -32.94
C PHE A 52 -29.21 5.54 -34.37
N ASN A 53 -28.43 4.59 -34.87
CA ASN A 53 -28.64 4.02 -36.22
C ASN A 53 -29.60 2.83 -36.26
N ASN A 54 -30.19 2.49 -35.12
CA ASN A 54 -31.01 1.32 -34.94
C ASN A 54 -32.35 1.70 -34.31
N ASP A 55 -33.37 0.86 -34.50
CA ASP A 55 -34.67 1.10 -33.90
C ASP A 55 -34.61 1.13 -32.36
N TYR A 56 -35.36 2.08 -31.80
CA TYR A 56 -35.44 2.27 -30.36
C TYR A 56 -36.06 1.04 -29.67
N SER A 57 -35.42 0.61 -28.58
CA SER A 57 -35.93 -0.41 -27.67
C SER A 57 -35.45 -0.10 -26.25
N HIS A 58 -36.32 -0.36 -25.26
CA HIS A 58 -35.95 -0.22 -23.84
C HIS A 58 -34.74 -1.08 -23.45
N ILE A 59 -34.57 -2.23 -24.10
CA ILE A 59 -33.42 -3.13 -23.88
C ILE A 59 -32.14 -2.46 -24.36
N ARG A 60 -32.15 -1.85 -25.55
CA ARG A 60 -31.00 -1.12 -26.10
C ARG A 60 -30.64 0.09 -25.24
N LEU A 61 -31.64 0.82 -24.75
CA LEU A 61 -31.41 1.92 -23.81
C LEU A 61 -30.72 1.42 -22.54
N ALA A 62 -31.19 0.30 -21.97
CA ALA A 62 -30.56 -0.30 -20.79
C ALA A 62 -29.12 -0.74 -21.06
N MET A 63 -28.83 -1.34 -22.23
CA MET A 63 -27.46 -1.73 -22.63
C MET A 63 -26.54 -0.52 -22.78
N PHE A 64 -27.01 0.56 -23.41
CA PHE A 64 -26.25 1.80 -23.55
C PHE A 64 -25.97 2.46 -22.19
N LEU A 65 -26.96 2.52 -21.30
CA LEU A 65 -26.76 3.00 -19.93
C LEU A 65 -25.78 2.10 -19.14
N GLY A 66 -25.85 0.79 -19.35
CA GLY A 66 -24.89 -0.17 -18.79
C GLY A 66 -23.46 0.09 -19.25
N LEU A 67 -23.28 0.42 -20.53
CA LEU A 67 -21.97 0.79 -21.09
C LEU A 67 -21.38 2.03 -20.41
N LEU A 68 -22.20 3.06 -20.20
CA LEU A 68 -21.80 4.28 -19.48
C LEU A 68 -21.42 3.98 -18.02
N LEU A 69 -22.23 3.17 -17.34
CA LEU A 69 -22.00 2.81 -15.95
C LEU A 69 -20.69 2.02 -15.77
N ILE A 70 -20.45 1.03 -16.64
CA ILE A 70 -19.21 0.24 -16.63
C ILE A 70 -18.01 1.12 -16.93
N ALA A 71 -18.09 2.02 -17.91
CA ALA A 71 -17.01 2.94 -18.24
C ALA A 71 -16.59 3.80 -17.03
N VAL A 72 -17.56 4.40 -16.33
CA VAL A 72 -17.29 5.22 -15.13
C VAL A 72 -16.73 4.35 -14.01
N ALA A 73 -17.38 3.22 -13.71
CA ALA A 73 -16.98 2.32 -12.64
C ALA A 73 -15.55 1.76 -12.84
N ALA A 74 -15.23 1.33 -14.05
CA ALA A 74 -13.91 0.80 -14.39
C ALA A 74 -12.82 1.86 -14.29
N THR A 75 -13.10 3.10 -14.73
CA THR A 75 -12.14 4.22 -14.63
C THR A 75 -11.83 4.56 -13.18
N ILE A 76 -12.87 4.68 -12.35
CA ILE A 76 -12.72 4.96 -10.91
C ILE A 76 -11.98 3.81 -10.23
N TYR A 77 -12.38 2.56 -10.49
CA TYR A 77 -11.79 1.39 -9.84
C TYR A 77 -10.32 1.18 -10.24
N GLY A 78 -9.98 1.35 -11.53
CA GLY A 78 -8.60 1.32 -12.02
C GLY A 78 -7.72 2.40 -11.38
N GLY A 79 -8.25 3.63 -11.24
CA GLY A 79 -7.60 4.72 -10.54
C GLY A 79 -7.33 4.42 -9.06
N ILE A 80 -8.34 3.93 -8.33
CA ILE A 80 -8.20 3.53 -6.91
C ILE A 80 -7.15 2.43 -6.75
N LYS A 81 -7.16 1.42 -7.63
CA LYS A 81 -6.17 0.34 -7.57
C LYS A 81 -4.75 0.83 -7.86
N MET A 82 -4.57 1.70 -8.85
CA MET A 82 -3.27 2.31 -9.11
C MET A 82 -2.81 3.21 -7.95
N TYR A 83 -3.73 3.95 -7.33
CA TYR A 83 -3.43 4.74 -6.12
C TYR A 83 -2.93 3.86 -4.98
N HIS A 84 -3.62 2.77 -4.66
CA HIS A 84 -3.15 1.81 -3.66
C HIS A 84 -1.78 1.21 -4.02
N TYR A 85 -1.58 0.86 -5.29
CA TYR A 85 -0.30 0.34 -5.76
C TYR A 85 0.83 1.31 -5.49
N VAL A 86 0.64 2.56 -5.89
CA VAL A 86 1.60 3.63 -5.67
C VAL A 86 1.83 3.89 -4.18
N MET A 87 0.79 3.88 -3.34
CA MET A 87 0.97 4.06 -1.89
C MET A 87 1.84 2.97 -1.26
N ILE A 88 1.66 1.71 -1.66
CA ILE A 88 2.45 0.58 -1.16
C ILE A 88 3.89 0.62 -1.72
N ASP A 89 4.06 0.98 -3.00
CA ASP A 89 5.38 1.16 -3.64
C ASP A 89 6.17 2.27 -2.93
N GLY A 90 5.50 3.36 -2.55
CA GLY A 90 6.09 4.43 -1.74
C GLY A 90 6.47 3.94 -0.35
N ALA A 91 5.56 3.23 0.31
CA ALA A 91 5.83 2.66 1.63
C ALA A 91 7.06 1.73 1.61
N ARG A 92 7.25 0.94 0.55
CA ARG A 92 8.44 0.09 0.36
C ARG A 92 9.73 0.91 0.36
N ILE A 93 9.79 1.97 -0.46
CA ILE A 93 10.97 2.84 -0.57
C ILE A 93 11.35 3.45 0.78
N TYR A 94 10.35 3.89 1.55
CA TYR A 94 10.62 4.42 2.89
C TYR A 94 11.01 3.31 3.87
N TYR A 95 10.34 2.16 3.82
CA TYR A 95 10.62 1.02 4.69
C TYR A 95 12.06 0.51 4.54
N ASP A 96 12.57 0.42 3.31
CA ASP A 96 13.94 -0.02 3.03
C ASP A 96 14.99 0.94 3.62
N LYS A 97 14.62 2.21 3.83
CA LYS A 97 15.49 3.26 4.39
C LYS A 97 15.33 3.43 5.90
N MET A 98 14.41 2.71 6.53
CA MET A 98 14.09 2.85 7.95
C MET A 98 14.92 1.92 8.87
N GLY A 99 16.17 1.62 8.51
CA GLY A 99 17.03 0.68 9.27
C GLY A 99 17.12 0.98 10.76
N ASP A 100 17.40 2.24 11.12
CA ASP A 100 17.50 2.67 12.54
C ASP A 100 16.19 2.51 13.29
N PHE A 101 15.06 2.73 12.62
CA PHE A 101 13.76 2.50 13.22
C PHE A 101 13.47 1.02 13.40
N LYS A 102 13.81 0.16 12.41
CA LYS A 102 13.66 -1.29 12.55
C LYS A 102 14.46 -1.80 13.75
N ALA A 103 15.71 -1.36 13.90
CA ALA A 103 16.59 -1.74 15.00
C ALA A 103 16.07 -1.24 16.37
N LYS A 104 15.68 0.04 16.47
CA LYS A 104 15.10 0.61 17.71
C LYS A 104 13.77 -0.03 18.07
N TYR A 105 12.93 -0.30 17.08
CA TYR A 105 11.63 -0.94 17.27
C TYR A 105 11.81 -2.38 17.77
N ALA A 106 12.67 -3.17 17.11
CA ALA A 106 13.00 -4.51 17.54
C ALA A 106 13.58 -4.53 18.97
N THR A 107 14.48 -3.60 19.29
CA THR A 107 15.03 -3.47 20.65
C THR A 107 13.93 -3.23 21.69
N LYS A 108 13.06 -2.22 21.47
CA LYS A 108 11.94 -1.92 22.39
C LYS A 108 10.96 -3.10 22.52
N VAL A 109 10.73 -3.86 21.44
CA VAL A 109 9.88 -5.07 21.48
C VAL A 109 10.55 -6.15 22.32
N ILE A 110 11.83 -6.45 22.06
CA ILE A 110 12.59 -7.49 22.77
C ILE A 110 12.77 -7.14 24.26
N ASP A 111 12.96 -5.88 24.60
CA ASP A 111 13.02 -5.44 26.00
C ASP A 111 11.69 -5.68 26.72
N LYS A 112 10.55 -5.38 26.07
CA LYS A 112 9.23 -5.67 26.63
C LYS A 112 8.94 -7.16 26.71
N PHE A 113 9.38 -7.95 25.73
CA PHE A 113 9.29 -9.40 25.78
C PHE A 113 10.13 -9.97 26.93
N SER A 114 11.35 -9.46 27.12
CA SER A 114 12.23 -9.85 28.23
C SER A 114 11.59 -9.55 29.60
N LEU A 115 10.95 -8.38 29.74
CA LEU A 115 10.23 -7.99 30.97
C LEU A 115 8.92 -8.76 31.16
N GLY A 116 8.28 -9.19 30.07
CA GLY A 116 7.01 -9.91 30.06
C GLY A 116 7.13 -11.44 30.17
N ILE A 117 8.34 -12.01 30.03
CA ILE A 117 8.62 -13.42 30.34
C ILE A 117 8.26 -13.75 31.80
N ASP A 118 8.29 -12.76 32.70
CA ASP A 118 7.86 -12.93 34.09
C ASP A 118 6.34 -12.71 34.33
N LYS A 119 5.58 -12.11 33.39
CA LYS A 119 4.13 -11.85 33.58
C LYS A 119 3.34 -11.80 32.27
N ASN A 120 2.47 -12.80 32.05
CA ASN A 120 1.21 -12.78 31.29
C ASN A 120 1.11 -11.80 30.09
N LEU A 121 2.12 -11.73 29.22
CA LEU A 121 2.00 -10.98 27.97
C LEU A 121 1.20 -11.82 26.97
N ASP A 122 0.01 -11.32 26.61
CA ASP A 122 -0.86 -11.94 25.61
C ASP A 122 -0.22 -11.79 24.21
N LEU A 123 0.42 -12.87 23.76
CA LEU A 123 1.15 -12.94 22.50
C LEU A 123 0.25 -12.92 21.26
N ASN A 124 -1.06 -13.07 21.44
CA ASN A 124 -2.02 -12.97 20.34
C ASN A 124 -2.37 -11.53 20.00
N GLN A 125 -1.79 -10.54 20.70
CA GLN A 125 -2.02 -9.14 20.41
C GLN A 125 -1.14 -8.64 19.27
N PRO A 126 -1.67 -7.79 18.37
CA PRO A 126 -0.89 -7.20 17.30
C PRO A 126 0.28 -6.38 17.88
N ILE A 127 1.43 -6.42 17.22
CA ILE A 127 2.71 -5.88 17.71
C ILE A 127 2.63 -4.38 18.09
N ASN A 128 1.73 -3.63 17.47
CA ASN A 128 1.49 -2.21 17.75
C ASN A 128 0.83 -1.95 19.10
N LYS A 129 0.23 -2.97 19.73
CA LYS A 129 -0.24 -2.93 21.13
C LYS A 129 0.89 -3.21 22.13
N ILE A 130 1.96 -3.87 21.69
CA ILE A 130 3.14 -4.16 22.51
C ILE A 130 4.05 -2.93 22.53
N VAL A 131 4.37 -2.38 21.36
CA VAL A 131 5.19 -1.18 21.20
C VAL A 131 4.50 -0.17 20.29
N ASN A 132 4.39 1.07 20.78
CA ASN A 132 3.83 2.17 20.01
C ASN A 132 4.77 2.58 18.89
N SER A 133 4.50 2.10 17.67
CA SER A 133 5.31 2.39 16.48
C SER A 133 5.44 3.88 16.19
N VAL A 134 4.46 4.71 16.57
CA VAL A 134 4.50 6.17 16.38
C VAL A 134 5.53 6.82 17.30
N GLU A 135 5.63 6.36 18.54
CA GLU A 135 6.59 6.85 19.52
C GLU A 135 8.02 6.51 19.07
N VAL A 136 8.27 5.24 18.72
CA VAL A 136 9.60 4.80 18.25
C VAL A 136 10.02 5.52 16.97
N PHE A 137 9.07 5.80 16.08
CA PHE A 137 9.36 6.52 14.84
C PHE A 137 9.69 7.99 15.11
N THR A 138 9.01 8.61 16.07
CA THR A 138 9.27 9.99 16.51
C THR A 138 10.63 10.09 17.22
N ASP A 139 11.01 9.09 18.02
CA ASP A 139 12.33 9.00 18.65
C ASP A 139 13.46 8.79 17.63
N ALA A 140 13.18 8.10 16.52
CA ALA A 140 14.16 7.82 15.47
C ALA A 140 14.38 9.03 14.54
N TYR A 141 13.32 9.73 14.14
CA TYR A 141 13.37 10.73 13.07
C TYR A 141 12.77 12.10 13.41
N GLY A 142 12.31 12.33 14.65
CA GLY A 142 11.72 13.59 15.11
C GLY A 142 10.26 13.78 14.66
N LYS A 143 9.82 15.04 14.44
CA LYS A 143 8.44 15.34 14.01
C LYS A 143 8.18 14.83 12.58
N VAL A 144 7.19 13.94 12.44
CA VAL A 144 6.81 13.29 11.17
C VAL A 144 5.37 13.65 10.77
N PRO A 145 5.05 13.77 9.47
CA PRO A 145 3.67 14.00 9.02
C PRO A 145 2.70 12.91 9.51
N LYS A 146 1.51 13.32 9.95
CA LYS A 146 0.46 12.42 10.47
C LYS A 146 0.08 11.29 9.51
N VAL A 147 0.18 11.53 8.20
CA VAL A 147 -0.12 10.55 7.16
C VAL A 147 0.87 9.38 7.21
N MET A 148 2.17 9.65 7.33
CA MET A 148 3.18 8.59 7.48
C MET A 148 2.98 7.79 8.77
N LEU A 149 2.67 8.47 9.88
CA LEU A 149 2.41 7.80 11.16
C LEU A 149 1.22 6.84 11.08
N LYS A 150 0.15 7.22 10.36
CA LYS A 150 -1.00 6.32 10.12
C LYS A 150 -0.61 5.11 9.27
N VAL A 151 0.16 5.32 8.21
CA VAL A 151 0.62 4.24 7.32
C VAL A 151 1.52 3.27 8.09
N LEU A 152 2.49 3.77 8.85
CA LEU A 152 3.39 2.94 9.66
C LEU A 152 2.63 2.14 10.73
N ASN A 153 1.73 2.78 11.46
CA ASN A 153 0.93 2.10 12.48
C ASN A 153 0.02 1.02 11.86
N PHE A 154 -0.56 1.29 10.69
CA PHE A 154 -1.35 0.31 9.95
C PHE A 154 -0.51 -0.87 9.45
N LEU A 155 0.68 -0.59 8.91
CA LEU A 155 1.60 -1.60 8.39
C LEU A 155 2.13 -2.50 9.50
N TYR A 156 2.66 -1.91 10.58
CA TYR A 156 3.17 -2.68 11.71
C TYR A 156 2.05 -3.41 12.46
N GLY A 157 0.84 -2.85 12.53
CA GLY A 157 -0.32 -3.53 13.12
C GLY A 157 -0.75 -4.82 12.40
N LYS A 158 -0.26 -5.08 11.19
CA LYS A 158 -0.51 -6.33 10.45
C LYS A 158 0.50 -7.44 10.74
N ILE A 159 1.59 -7.14 11.43
CA ILE A 159 2.63 -8.14 11.72
C ILE A 159 2.06 -9.19 12.67
N PRO A 160 2.06 -10.47 12.29
CA PRO A 160 1.53 -11.55 13.12
C PRO A 160 2.55 -11.92 14.20
N MET A 161 2.60 -11.14 15.27
CA MET A 161 3.61 -11.33 16.33
C MET A 161 3.52 -12.69 17.03
N ALA A 162 2.33 -13.30 17.05
CA ALA A 162 2.12 -14.66 17.57
C ALA A 162 3.00 -15.69 16.84
N ASP A 163 3.19 -15.53 15.53
CA ASP A 163 3.96 -16.46 14.69
C ASP A 163 5.47 -16.39 15.00
N PHE A 164 5.93 -15.25 15.53
CA PHE A 164 7.35 -15.02 15.85
C PHE A 164 7.68 -15.23 17.33
N ALA A 165 6.66 -15.29 18.20
CA ALA A 165 6.83 -15.21 19.64
C ALA A 165 7.49 -16.46 20.25
N SER A 166 7.28 -17.65 19.69
CA SER A 166 7.91 -18.90 20.18
C SER A 166 9.43 -18.86 20.05
N GLU A 167 9.92 -18.46 18.88
CA GLU A 167 11.35 -18.39 18.58
C GLU A 167 12.03 -17.25 19.35
N ILE A 168 11.37 -16.10 19.47
CA ILE A 168 11.84 -14.97 20.29
C ILE A 168 11.98 -15.40 21.75
N ARG A 169 11.02 -16.16 22.30
CA ARG A 169 11.10 -16.69 23.67
C ARG A 169 12.28 -17.64 23.83
N LEU A 170 12.53 -18.51 22.85
CA LEU A 170 13.64 -19.46 22.89
C LEU A 170 15.00 -18.74 22.97
N TYR A 171 15.22 -17.72 22.14
CA TYR A 171 16.44 -16.91 22.21
C TYR A 171 16.56 -16.16 23.55
N LEU A 172 15.46 -15.65 24.08
CA LEU A 172 15.48 -14.92 25.36
C LEU A 172 15.76 -15.82 26.56
N VAL A 173 15.22 -17.05 26.59
CA VAL A 173 15.54 -18.05 27.63
C VAL A 173 17.02 -18.42 27.61
N ASN A 174 17.63 -18.49 26.42
CA ASN A 174 19.06 -18.73 26.25
C ASN A 174 19.95 -17.50 26.50
N ASN A 175 19.36 -16.38 26.94
CA ASN A 175 20.04 -15.09 27.16
C ASN A 175 20.67 -14.51 25.87
N GLU A 176 20.14 -14.85 24.70
CA GLU A 176 20.64 -14.44 23.38
C GLU A 176 19.80 -13.27 22.82
N LYS A 177 19.79 -12.14 23.54
CA LYS A 177 18.96 -10.96 23.19
C LYS A 177 19.23 -10.40 21.80
N ASP A 178 20.50 -10.39 21.36
CA ASP A 178 20.84 -9.87 20.04
C ASP A 178 20.32 -10.78 18.92
N LYS A 179 20.37 -12.11 19.10
CA LYS A 179 19.77 -13.05 18.15
C LYS A 179 18.24 -12.90 18.09
N ALA A 180 17.59 -12.64 19.22
CA ALA A 180 16.15 -12.38 19.25
C ALA A 180 15.77 -11.10 18.47
N LYS A 181 16.61 -10.06 18.55
CA LYS A 181 16.45 -8.82 17.77
C LYS A 181 16.64 -9.05 16.29
N ASP A 182 17.73 -9.72 15.90
CA ASP A 182 18.04 -10.01 14.50
C ASP A 182 16.96 -10.88 13.87
N TYR A 183 16.48 -11.89 14.60
CA TYR A 183 15.35 -12.72 14.18
C TYR A 183 14.10 -11.89 13.91
N LEU A 184 13.69 -11.04 14.87
CA LEU A 184 12.51 -10.18 14.72
C LEU A 184 12.62 -9.22 13.53
N ILE A 185 13.81 -8.63 13.30
CA ILE A 185 14.05 -7.76 12.14
C ILE A 185 13.90 -8.57 10.85
N SER A 186 14.55 -9.74 10.77
CA SER A 186 14.53 -10.59 9.58
C SER A 186 13.13 -11.07 9.22
N GLU A 187 12.33 -11.47 10.22
CA GLU A 187 10.96 -11.94 10.02
C GLU A 187 9.99 -10.82 9.67
N THR A 188 10.19 -9.65 10.28
CA THR A 188 9.42 -8.46 9.90
C THR A 188 9.73 -8.05 8.46
N ASP A 189 11.02 -8.05 8.07
CA ASP A 189 11.45 -7.78 6.70
C ASP A 189 10.85 -8.79 5.71
N ARG A 190 10.89 -10.09 6.04
CA ARG A 190 10.30 -11.16 5.24
C ARG A 190 8.79 -10.96 5.07
N PHE A 191 8.07 -10.70 6.17
CA PHE A 191 6.63 -10.44 6.15
C PHE A 191 6.28 -9.26 5.23
N PHE A 192 6.97 -8.13 5.37
CA PHE A 192 6.72 -6.98 4.53
C PHE A 192 7.03 -7.26 3.06
N LYS A 193 8.16 -7.91 2.77
CA LYS A 193 8.56 -8.26 1.41
C LYS A 193 7.56 -9.20 0.75
N GLU A 194 7.26 -10.33 1.36
CA GLU A 194 6.47 -11.40 0.73
C GLU A 194 4.96 -11.11 0.77
N THR A 195 4.45 -10.51 1.86
CA THR A 195 3.00 -10.40 2.10
C THR A 195 2.44 -9.03 1.68
N ILE A 196 3.20 -7.95 1.88
CA ILE A 196 2.72 -6.59 1.62
C ILE A 196 3.24 -6.07 0.28
N PHE A 197 4.53 -6.24 0.03
CA PHE A 197 5.22 -5.64 -1.09
C PHE A 197 5.11 -6.49 -2.35
N ASP A 198 5.36 -7.79 -2.32
CA ASP A 198 5.37 -8.63 -3.53
C ASP A 198 3.96 -8.91 -4.07
N GLN A 199 2.94 -8.86 -3.22
CA GLN A 199 1.54 -8.88 -3.67
C GLN A 199 1.12 -7.60 -4.40
N ASN A 200 1.91 -6.53 -4.32
CA ASN A 200 1.61 -5.26 -4.95
C ASN A 200 2.02 -5.27 -6.43
N SER A 201 1.05 -5.55 -7.32
CA SER A 201 1.30 -5.62 -8.76
C SER A 201 0.38 -4.70 -9.56
N THR A 202 0.95 -4.00 -10.54
CA THR A 202 0.18 -3.26 -11.56
C THR A 202 -0.59 -4.20 -12.49
N ARG A 203 -0.27 -5.50 -12.50
CA ARG A 203 -0.94 -6.50 -13.33
C ARG A 203 -2.45 -6.51 -13.12
N THR A 204 -2.90 -6.31 -11.89
CA THR A 204 -4.32 -6.22 -11.54
C THR A 204 -5.01 -5.07 -12.28
N VAL A 205 -4.34 -3.91 -12.44
CA VAL A 205 -4.88 -2.76 -13.18
C VAL A 205 -5.08 -3.10 -14.66
N TYR A 206 -4.13 -3.81 -15.26
CA TYR A 206 -4.23 -4.25 -16.66
C TYR A 206 -5.29 -5.33 -16.85
N ILE A 207 -5.47 -6.23 -15.88
CA ILE A 207 -6.57 -7.22 -15.90
C ILE A 207 -7.93 -6.50 -15.87
N ILE A 208 -8.09 -5.50 -14.99
CA ILE A 208 -9.32 -4.68 -14.94
C ILE A 208 -9.56 -4.00 -16.29
N LEU A 209 -8.51 -3.46 -16.91
CA LEU A 209 -8.62 -2.81 -18.22
C LEU A 209 -9.06 -3.80 -19.31
N MET A 210 -8.48 -5.00 -19.34
CA MET A 210 -8.85 -6.04 -20.28
C MET A 210 -10.31 -6.47 -20.11
N LEU A 211 -10.75 -6.70 -18.86
CA LEU A 211 -12.15 -7.02 -18.56
C LEU A 211 -13.10 -5.89 -18.96
N ASN A 212 -12.72 -4.63 -18.72
CA ASN A 212 -13.49 -3.47 -19.14
C ASN A 212 -13.70 -3.43 -20.66
N ILE A 213 -12.64 -3.68 -21.44
CA ILE A 213 -12.73 -3.76 -22.90
C ILE A 213 -13.67 -4.90 -23.32
N LEU A 214 -13.49 -6.09 -22.75
CA LEU A 214 -14.31 -7.26 -23.09
C LEU A 214 -15.80 -7.01 -22.80
N LEU A 215 -16.13 -6.50 -21.62
CA LEU A 215 -17.51 -6.16 -21.25
C LEU A 215 -18.09 -5.07 -22.17
N GLY A 216 -17.30 -4.05 -22.49
CA GLY A 216 -17.69 -3.02 -23.44
C GLY A 216 -18.00 -3.59 -24.82
N LEU A 217 -17.14 -4.46 -25.35
CA LEU A 217 -17.34 -5.12 -26.65
C LEU A 217 -18.59 -6.02 -26.65
N VAL A 218 -18.85 -6.75 -25.57
CA VAL A 218 -20.07 -7.57 -25.43
C VAL A 218 -21.30 -6.69 -25.48
N LEU A 219 -21.33 -5.57 -24.74
CA LEU A 219 -22.45 -4.65 -24.76
C LEU A 219 -22.64 -4.00 -26.14
N LEU A 220 -21.56 -3.63 -26.83
CA LEU A 220 -21.62 -3.11 -28.19
C LEU A 220 -22.18 -4.13 -29.18
N PHE A 221 -21.78 -5.40 -29.06
CA PHE A 221 -22.31 -6.47 -29.89
C PHE A 221 -23.82 -6.66 -29.69
N LEU A 222 -24.31 -6.53 -28.45
CA LEU A 222 -25.74 -6.62 -28.13
C LEU A 222 -26.54 -5.36 -28.53
N LEU A 223 -25.86 -4.21 -28.63
CA LEU A 223 -26.44 -2.94 -29.08
C LEU A 223 -26.64 -2.86 -30.60
N LYS A 224 -25.75 -3.51 -31.36
CA LYS A 224 -25.85 -3.65 -32.81
C LYS A 224 -27.21 -4.23 -33.21
#